data_AF-A0A352DCH1-F1
#
_entry.id   AF-A0A352DCH1-F1
#
_cell.length_a   1.000
_cell.length_b   1.000
_cell.length_c   1.000
_cell.angle_alpha   90.00
_cell.angle_beta   90.00
_cell.angle_gamma   90.00
#
_symmetry.space_group_name_H-M   'P 1'
#
loop_
_entity.id
_entity.type
_entity.pdbx_description
1 polymer ?
#
loop_
_entity_poly.entity_id
_entity_poly.type
_entity_poly.pdbx_seq_one_letter_code
_entity_poly.pdbx_strand_id
1 'polypeptide(L)'
;MTVDTGNKISYILTNAGFTTVETPVISIELADKPGELLNLAGTLAGHGINITTVYGTALGGNTARVLIAVSDTDRAVELLSAGR
;
A
#
# COMPACT_ATOMS: atom_id res chain seq x y z
N MET A 1 -7.78 -7.95 4.66
CA MET A 1 -6.85 -8.02 5.81
C MET A 1 -5.44 -7.92 5.26
N THR A 2 -4.60 -7.06 5.80
CA THR A 2 -3.18 -6.96 5.41
C THR A 2 -2.34 -7.74 6.41
N VAL A 3 -1.41 -8.54 5.92
CA VAL A 3 -0.57 -9.42 6.73
C VAL A 3 0.88 -9.32 6.26
N ASP A 4 1.84 -9.37 7.18
CA ASP A 4 3.24 -9.46 6.82
C ASP A 4 3.56 -10.86 6.25
N THR A 5 4.36 -10.90 5.19
CA THR A 5 4.63 -12.06 4.33
C THR A 5 5.46 -13.18 4.98
N GLY A 6 5.68 -13.14 6.30
CA GLY A 6 6.41 -14.19 7.02
C GLY A 6 5.75 -15.57 6.99
N ASN A 7 4.43 -15.64 6.78
CA ASN A 7 3.66 -16.89 6.82
C ASN A 7 2.70 -17.02 5.63
N LYS A 8 2.59 -18.22 5.03
CA LYS A 8 1.57 -18.55 4.01
C LYS A 8 0.19 -18.68 4.65
N ILE A 9 -0.41 -17.56 5.05
CA ILE A 9 -1.73 -17.51 5.69
C ILE A 9 -2.83 -17.95 4.72
N SER A 10 -2.66 -17.68 3.42
CA SER A 10 -3.54 -18.19 2.37
C SER A 10 -3.68 -19.71 2.42
N TYR A 11 -2.58 -20.44 2.60
CA TYR A 11 -2.60 -21.91 2.73
C TYR A 11 -3.45 -22.37 3.92
N ILE A 12 -3.30 -21.73 5.09
CA ILE A 12 -4.07 -22.09 6.29
C ILE A 12 -5.56 -21.82 6.08
N LEU A 13 -5.91 -20.65 5.54
CA LEU A 13 -7.30 -20.26 5.31
C LEU A 13 -7.95 -21.12 4.22
N THR A 14 -7.22 -21.45 3.16
CA THR A 14 -7.71 -22.33 2.10
C THR A 14 -7.91 -23.76 2.60
N ASN A 15 -7.02 -24.29 3.44
CA ASN A 15 -7.24 -25.60 4.09
C ASN A 15 -8.43 -25.58 5.05
N ALA A 16 -8.78 -24.43 5.62
CA ALA A 16 -9.98 -24.25 6.44
C ALA A 16 -11.27 -24.07 5.61
N GLY A 17 -11.20 -24.14 4.28
CA GLY A 17 -12.35 -24.07 3.37
C GLY A 17 -12.68 -22.66 2.86
N PHE A 18 -11.82 -21.66 3.11
CA PHE A 18 -12.02 -20.31 2.58
C PHE A 18 -11.36 -20.11 1.21
N THR A 19 -12.02 -19.35 0.34
CA THR A 19 -11.38 -18.86 -0.90
C THR A 19 -10.50 -17.66 -0.55
N THR A 20 -9.24 -17.67 -0.98
CA THR A 20 -8.26 -16.62 -0.67
C THR A 20 -7.76 -15.96 -1.95
N VAL A 21 -7.52 -14.66 -1.88
CA VAL A 21 -6.87 -13.86 -2.93
C VAL A 21 -5.81 -13.01 -2.26
N GLU A 22 -4.59 -13.08 -2.77
CA GLU A 22 -3.48 -12.25 -2.31
C GLU A 22 -3.29 -11.09 -3.28
N THR A 23 -3.23 -9.87 -2.74
CA THR A 23 -2.97 -8.65 -3.50
C THR A 23 -1.76 -7.95 -2.90
N PRO A 24 -0.69 -7.69 -3.67
CA PRO A 24 0.44 -6.91 -3.20
C PRO A 24 0.01 -5.51 -2.77
N VAL A 25 0.53 -5.05 -1.64
CA VAL A 25 0.30 -3.70 -1.11
C VAL A 25 1.63 -3.06 -0.72
N ILE A 26 1.75 -1.76 -0.97
CA ILE A 26 2.92 -0.95 -0.62
C ILE A 26 2.62 -0.24 0.70
N SER A 27 3.54 -0.33 1.65
CA SER A 27 3.49 0.42 2.91
C SER A 27 4.36 1.66 2.83
N ILE A 28 3.75 2.83 3.01
CA ILE A 28 4.41 4.14 2.91
C ILE A 28 4.16 4.93 4.18
N GLU A 29 5.20 5.62 4.64
CA GLU A 29 5.08 6.65 5.69
C GLU A 29 5.00 8.03 5.04
N LEU A 30 4.02 8.81 5.47
CA LEU A 30 3.80 10.19 5.05
C LEU A 30 3.84 11.09 6.27
N ALA A 31 4.16 12.37 6.10
CA ALA A 31 3.93 13.32 7.17
C ALA A 31 2.41 13.43 7.45
N ASP A 32 2.01 13.49 8.73
CA ASP A 32 0.61 13.65 9.11
C ASP A 32 0.21 15.13 9.00
N LYS A 33 0.13 15.63 7.76
CA LYS A 33 -0.31 16.98 7.44
C LYS A 33 -1.16 16.99 6.17
N PRO A 34 -2.06 17.97 6.01
CA PRO A 34 -2.88 18.08 4.81
C PRO A 34 -2.04 18.13 3.53
N GLY A 35 -2.47 17.38 2.51
CA GLY A 35 -1.86 17.39 1.18
C GLY A 35 -0.80 16.31 0.92
N GLU A 36 -0.31 15.59 1.93
CA GLU A 36 0.72 14.56 1.70
C GLU A 36 0.21 13.38 0.87
N LEU A 37 -1.03 12.93 1.11
CA LEU A 37 -1.66 11.92 0.27
C LEU A 37 -1.94 12.45 -1.15
N LEU A 38 -2.23 13.75 -1.30
CA LEU A 38 -2.40 14.39 -2.62
C LEU A 38 -1.09 14.36 -3.39
N ASN A 39 0.04 14.68 -2.75
CA ASN A 39 1.36 14.64 -3.37
C ASN A 39 1.71 13.21 -3.84
N LEU A 40 1.49 12.22 -2.96
CA LEU A 40 1.68 10.80 -3.31
C LEU A 40 0.82 10.37 -4.50
N ALA A 41 -0.48 10.66 -4.44
CA ALA A 41 -1.42 10.31 -5.50
C ALA A 41 -1.08 11.03 -6.81
N GLY A 42 -0.66 12.29 -6.74
CA GLY A 42 -0.22 13.08 -7.90
C GLY A 42 1.00 12.48 -8.59
N THR A 43 2.00 12.04 -7.82
CA THR A 43 3.18 11.35 -8.35
C THR A 43 2.81 10.07 -9.10
N LEU A 44 1.95 9.24 -8.52
CA LEU A 44 1.47 8.00 -9.15
C LEU A 44 0.64 8.29 -10.41
N ALA A 45 -0.28 9.25 -10.33
CA ALA A 45 -1.13 9.65 -11.45
C ALA A 45 -0.30 10.21 -12.62
N GLY A 46 0.73 11.02 -12.34
CA GLY A 46 1.65 11.55 -13.35
C GLY A 46 2.40 10.46 -14.14
N HIS A 47 2.49 9.24 -13.61
CA HIS A 47 3.11 8.09 -14.27
C HIS A 47 2.08 7.07 -14.79
N GLY A 48 0.79 7.39 -14.71
CA GLY A 48 -0.29 6.51 -15.16
C GLY A 48 -0.52 5.30 -14.26
N ILE A 49 -0.11 5.36 -12.99
CA ILE A 49 -0.30 4.29 -12.02
C ILE A 49 -1.58 4.57 -11.24
N ASN A 50 -2.58 3.69 -11.37
CA ASN A 50 -3.86 3.85 -10.70
C ASN A 50 -3.84 3.24 -9.30
N ILE A 51 -4.42 3.92 -8.32
CA ILE A 51 -4.63 3.38 -6.96
C ILE A 51 -5.94 2.58 -6.96
N THR A 52 -5.89 1.30 -6.60
CA THR A 52 -7.05 0.42 -6.57
C THR A 52 -7.60 0.24 -5.16
N THR A 53 -6.77 0.42 -4.14
CA THR A 53 -7.19 0.34 -2.73
C THR A 53 -6.26 1.20 -1.88
N VAL A 54 -6.82 1.88 -0.88
CA VAL A 54 -6.06 2.68 0.07
C VAL A 54 -6.59 2.49 1.48
N TYR A 55 -5.67 2.29 2.43
CA TYR A 55 -5.94 2.32 3.86
C TYR A 55 -4.90 3.22 4.53
N GLY A 56 -5.35 4.18 5.33
CA GLY A 56 -4.46 5.11 6.03
C GLY A 56 -4.80 5.16 7.51
N THR A 57 -3.77 5.24 8.35
CA THR A 57 -3.94 5.49 9.78
C THR A 57 -2.85 6.43 10.29
N ALA A 58 -3.25 7.33 11.19
CA ALA A 58 -2.34 8.14 11.99
C ALA A 58 -2.57 7.75 13.45
N LEU A 59 -1.51 7.34 14.15
CA LEU A 59 -1.58 6.88 15.55
C LEU A 59 -1.06 7.94 16.52
N GLY A 60 -1.18 9.22 16.15
CA GLY A 60 -0.54 10.34 16.83
C GLY A 60 0.94 10.48 16.47
N GLY A 61 1.47 11.70 16.58
CA GLY A 61 2.80 12.07 16.07
C GLY A 61 2.71 12.82 14.73
N ASN A 62 3.87 13.09 14.11
CA ASN A 62 3.95 13.84 12.84
C ASN A 62 3.93 12.93 11.60
N THR A 63 3.54 11.65 11.75
CA THR A 63 3.66 10.63 10.71
C THR A 63 2.40 9.79 10.61
N ALA A 64 1.92 9.58 9.38
CA ALA A 64 0.83 8.69 9.04
C ALA A 64 1.37 7.50 8.23
N ARG A 65 0.80 6.31 8.44
CA ARG A 65 1.11 5.12 7.66
C ARG A 65 -0.01 4.82 6.68
N VAL A 66 0.33 4.66 5.41
CA VAL A 66 -0.61 4.37 4.33
C VAL A 66 -0.23 3.06 3.65
N LEU A 67 -1.22 2.20 3.46
CA LEU A 67 -1.14 0.99 2.65
C LEU A 67 -1.90 1.23 1.35
N ILE A 68 -1.23 1.06 0.21
CA ILE A 68 -1.84 1.23 -1.11
C ILE A 68 -1.70 -0.04 -1.94
N ALA A 69 -2.78 -0.46 -2.59
CA ALA A 69 -2.72 -1.33 -3.75
C ALA A 69 -2.80 -0.46 -5.00
N VAL A 70 -2.00 -0.79 -6.00
CA VAL A 70 -1.89 -0.05 -7.25
C VAL A 70 -1.98 -1.00 -8.43
N SER A 71 -2.22 -0.44 -9.62
CA SER A 71 -2.29 -1.22 -10.86
C SER A 71 -0.96 -1.86 -11.26
N ASP A 72 0.16 -1.30 -10.82
CA ASP A 72 1.52 -1.77 -11.11
C ASP A 72 2.41 -1.53 -9.87
N THR A 73 2.56 -2.56 -9.04
CA THR A 73 3.27 -2.47 -7.77
C THR A 73 4.76 -2.27 -7.95
N ASP A 74 5.38 -2.98 -8.90
CA ASP A 74 6.84 -2.93 -9.11
C ASP A 74 7.25 -1.54 -9.59
N ARG A 75 6.56 -1.01 -10.60
CA ARG A 75 6.82 0.33 -11.12
C ARG A 75 6.55 1.42 -10.07
N ALA A 76 5.53 1.25 -9.24
CA ALA A 76 5.25 2.18 -8.15
C ALA A 76 6.36 2.16 -7.10
N VAL A 77 6.86 0.99 -6.71
CA VAL A 77 7.98 0.86 -5.78
C VAL A 77 9.22 1.53 -6.35
N GLU A 78 9.59 1.28 -7.61
CA GLU A 78 10.73 1.93 -8.26
C GLU A 78 10.59 3.46 -8.25
N LEU A 79 9.43 3.97 -8.67
CA LEU A 79 9.15 5.41 -8.71
C LEU A 79 9.25 6.06 -7.33
N LEU A 80 8.68 5.43 -6.31
CA LEU A 80 8.60 5.98 -4.95
C LEU A 80 9.91 5.81 -4.17
N SER A 81 10.76 4.86 -4.58
CA SER A 81 12.09 4.64 -4.00
C SER A 81 13.15 5.57 -4.60
N ALA A 82 13.01 5.96 -5.88
CA ALA A 82 13.94 6.86 -6.55
C ALA A 82 13.83 8.33 -6.10
N GLY A 83 12.71 8.70 -5.46
CA GLY A 83 12.43 10.06 -4.98
C GLY A 83 12.83 10.33 -3.53
N ARG A 84 13.54 9.41 -2.86
CA ARG A 84 14.00 9.54 -1.46
C ARG A 84 15.51 9.53 -1.36
#